data_AF-A0A9E3G9S1-F1
#
_entry.id   AF-A0A9E3G9S1-F1
#
_cell.length_a   1.000
_cell.length_b   1.000
_cell.length_c   1.000
_cell.angle_alpha   90.00
_cell.angle_beta   90.00
_cell.angle_gamma   90.00
#
_symmetry.space_group_name_H-M   'P 1'
#
loop_
_entity.id
_entity.type
_entity.pdbx_description
1 polymer ?
#
loop_
_entity_poly.entity_id
_entity_poly.type
_entity_poly.pdbx_seq_one_letter_code
_entity_poly.pdbx_strand_id
1 'polypeptide(L)'
;MVRALGPPSDPLPKARRVWRWNPPAASARWWWCRVYHRGKHVPDGITFRRYGPKARFDHHLPADPPVVDKTGRRVLYVGEDLATSACEVFGEAGVAAICPNYRVAIIAPTTTLAMFDLAAKGAALAIGALPALGDGNEARSLTQQWARAIYKDQPAGPGITGIHYRSGYNSGESLALWDCDADVEVVRDGGGHPQDIALNDPRILPRLQVLLRRRQISITTVTSSECGECKKEALAPWQHRLVPCDALAEGRAPPAPAHAGGTRRSNDCRSEVDKSTHPPVTCDPGPTGSRNSSANRPRYLHTPMVGYAAR
;
A
#
# COMPACT_ATOMS: atom_id res chain seq x y z
N MET A 1 12.94 -2.01 27.84
CA MET A 1 12.44 -0.94 26.97
C MET A 1 12.68 -1.37 25.53
N VAL A 2 11.64 -1.54 24.72
CA VAL A 2 11.80 -1.91 23.30
C VAL A 2 12.24 -0.66 22.53
N ARG A 3 13.28 -0.77 21.71
CA ARG A 3 13.78 0.33 20.88
C ARG A 3 12.65 0.81 19.95
N ALA A 4 12.46 2.13 19.84
CA ALA A 4 11.50 2.69 18.89
C ALA A 4 12.01 2.52 17.45
N LEU A 5 11.09 2.36 16.48
CA LEU A 5 11.46 2.31 15.07
C LEU A 5 12.07 3.68 14.67
N GLY A 6 13.22 3.64 14.01
CA GLY A 6 13.88 4.81 13.44
C GLY A 6 13.56 5.01 11.96
N PRO A 7 13.95 6.14 11.36
CA PRO A 7 13.85 6.35 9.92
C PRO A 7 14.73 5.34 9.14
N PRO A 8 14.43 5.07 7.87
CA PRO A 8 15.25 4.19 7.03
C PRO A 8 16.64 4.78 6.80
N SER A 9 17.63 3.90 6.63
CA SER A 9 18.92 4.27 6.02
C SER A 9 18.75 4.49 4.52
N ASP A 10 19.65 5.27 3.91
CA ASP A 10 19.70 5.49 2.46
C ASP A 10 21.11 5.20 1.95
N PRO A 11 21.33 4.16 1.12
CA PRO A 11 20.34 3.19 0.63
C PRO A 11 19.96 2.13 1.68
N LEU A 12 18.85 1.44 1.44
CA LEU A 12 18.48 0.23 2.16
C LEU A 12 19.42 -0.94 1.83
N PRO A 13 19.75 -1.80 2.81
CA PRO A 13 20.43 -3.07 2.54
C PRO A 13 19.65 -3.92 1.54
N LYS A 14 20.37 -4.65 0.68
CA LYS A 14 19.73 -5.62 -0.22
C LYS A 14 19.18 -6.79 0.59
N ALA A 15 17.92 -7.14 0.34
CA ALA A 15 17.20 -8.17 1.05
C ALA A 15 16.31 -8.96 0.09
N ARG A 16 16.61 -10.24 -0.12
CA ARG A 16 15.82 -11.12 -1.00
C ARG A 16 14.57 -11.66 -0.27
N ARG A 17 13.65 -10.76 0.09
CA ARG A 17 12.36 -11.09 0.73
C ARG A 17 11.24 -10.74 -0.24
N VAL A 18 10.81 -11.72 -1.03
CA VAL A 18 9.79 -11.55 -2.05
C VAL A 18 8.62 -12.45 -1.75
N TRP A 19 7.44 -11.87 -1.70
CA TRP A 19 6.17 -12.59 -1.75
C TRP A 19 5.55 -12.36 -3.14
N ARG A 20 4.84 -13.35 -3.66
CA ARG A 20 4.27 -13.31 -5.00
C ARG A 20 2.75 -13.44 -4.93
N TRP A 21 2.05 -12.41 -5.41
CA TRP A 21 0.62 -12.47 -5.64
C TRP A 21 0.38 -13.02 -7.03
N ASN A 22 -0.08 -14.27 -7.11
CA ASN A 22 -0.33 -14.93 -8.38
C ASN A 22 -1.79 -14.73 -8.81
N PRO A 23 -2.06 -14.71 -10.13
CA PRO A 23 -3.42 -14.78 -10.63
C PRO A 23 -4.16 -16.00 -10.05
N PRO A 24 -5.45 -15.87 -9.74
CA PRO A 24 -6.22 -16.97 -9.19
C PRO A 24 -6.30 -18.12 -10.22
N ALA A 25 -6.14 -19.35 -9.73
CA ALA A 25 -6.49 -20.52 -10.54
C ALA A 25 -8.01 -20.55 -10.79
N ALA A 26 -8.44 -21.07 -11.93
CA ALA A 26 -9.85 -21.10 -12.34
C ALA A 26 -10.80 -21.77 -11.32
N SER A 27 -10.28 -22.63 -10.44
CA SER A 27 -11.04 -23.36 -9.41
C SER A 27 -10.83 -22.83 -7.99
N ALA A 28 -9.99 -21.82 -7.79
CA ALA A 28 -9.60 -21.38 -6.45
C ALA A 28 -10.57 -20.34 -5.88
N ARG A 29 -11.07 -20.59 -4.67
CA ARG A 29 -11.84 -19.62 -3.89
C ARG A 29 -10.88 -18.71 -3.11
N TRP A 30 -10.29 -17.71 -3.77
CA TRP A 30 -9.38 -16.73 -3.14
C TRP A 30 -10.01 -15.33 -3.08
N TRP A 31 -9.93 -14.65 -1.93
CA TRP A 31 -10.79 -13.50 -1.62
C TRP A 31 -10.01 -12.31 -1.03
N TRP A 32 -8.92 -11.91 -1.69
CA TRP A 32 -8.35 -10.59 -1.48
C TRP A 32 -9.42 -9.55 -1.81
N CYS A 33 -9.67 -8.61 -0.90
CA CYS A 33 -10.70 -7.63 -1.12
C CYS A 33 -10.32 -6.25 -0.59
N ARG A 34 -11.06 -5.25 -1.04
CA ARG A 34 -10.97 -3.88 -0.57
C ARG A 34 -12.34 -3.45 -0.10
N VAL A 35 -12.41 -3.01 1.15
CA VAL A 35 -13.53 -2.20 1.62
C VAL A 35 -13.22 -0.74 1.35
N TYR A 36 -14.14 -0.02 0.73
CA TYR A 36 -13.95 1.39 0.39
C TYR A 36 -15.26 2.17 0.41
N HIS A 37 -15.14 3.48 0.58
CA HIS A 37 -16.23 4.41 0.33
C HIS A 37 -16.09 4.97 -1.08
N ARG A 38 -17.12 4.79 -1.91
CA ARG A 38 -17.15 5.34 -3.27
C ARG A 38 -17.21 6.86 -3.20
N GLY A 39 -16.28 7.53 -3.87
CA GLY A 39 -16.16 8.99 -3.90
C GLY A 39 -15.44 9.47 -5.15
N LYS A 40 -15.20 10.78 -5.26
CA LYS A 40 -14.57 11.39 -6.45
C LYS A 40 -13.20 10.80 -6.77
N HIS A 41 -12.41 10.51 -5.74
CA HIS A 41 -11.04 10.02 -5.88
C HIS A 41 -10.90 8.49 -5.85
N VAL A 42 -11.99 7.79 -5.52
CA VAL A 42 -12.07 6.33 -5.47
C VAL A 42 -13.46 5.92 -5.99
N PRO A 43 -13.70 6.01 -7.30
CA PRO A 43 -14.99 5.70 -7.90
C PRO A 43 -15.31 4.20 -7.90
N ASP A 44 -14.29 3.34 -7.86
CA ASP A 44 -14.42 1.88 -7.84
C ASP A 44 -13.36 1.20 -6.95
N GLY A 45 -13.48 -0.12 -6.80
CA GLY A 45 -12.63 -0.92 -5.93
C GLY A 45 -11.17 -1.03 -6.39
N ILE A 46 -10.89 -0.86 -7.68
CA ILE A 46 -9.54 -1.02 -8.26
C ILE A 46 -8.85 0.31 -8.53
N THR A 47 -9.51 1.44 -8.28
CA THR A 47 -8.86 2.75 -8.45
C THR A 47 -7.72 2.90 -7.44
N PHE A 48 -6.50 2.95 -7.98
CA PHE A 48 -5.31 3.33 -7.22
C PHE A 48 -5.38 4.82 -6.90
N ARG A 49 -5.32 5.14 -5.61
CA ARG A 49 -5.40 6.51 -5.11
C ARG A 49 -4.14 7.26 -5.51
N ARG A 50 -4.32 8.43 -6.15
CA ARG A 50 -3.23 9.37 -6.53
C ARG A 50 -3.04 10.55 -5.58
N TYR A 51 -3.92 10.72 -4.61
CA TYR A 51 -3.86 11.82 -3.63
C TYR A 51 -3.32 11.28 -2.32
N GLY A 52 -2.24 11.81 -1.76
CA GLY A 52 -1.57 11.25 -0.59
C GLY A 52 -0.49 12.19 -0.01
N PRO A 53 0.27 11.73 0.99
CA PRO A 53 0.20 10.41 1.64
C PRO A 53 -0.87 10.35 2.74
N LYS A 54 -1.53 9.19 2.96
CA LYS A 54 -2.62 9.06 3.97
C LYS A 54 -2.50 7.87 4.90
N ALA A 55 -2.10 6.71 4.39
CA ALA A 55 -2.10 5.45 5.12
C ALA A 55 -0.67 4.96 5.38
N ARG A 56 -0.55 3.85 6.12
CA ARG A 56 0.74 3.14 6.25
C ARG A 56 1.21 2.67 4.89
N PHE A 57 2.51 2.60 4.69
CA PHE A 57 3.10 2.10 3.44
C PHE A 57 2.65 2.87 2.18
N ASP A 58 2.23 4.11 2.37
CA ASP A 58 1.93 5.02 1.28
C ASP A 58 3.25 5.60 0.75
N HIS A 59 3.57 5.29 -0.51
CA HIS A 59 4.82 5.72 -1.14
C HIS A 59 4.73 7.10 -1.79
N HIS A 60 3.59 7.80 -1.74
CA HIS A 60 3.53 9.19 -2.21
C HIS A 60 4.59 10.07 -1.52
N LEU A 61 5.01 11.13 -2.21
CA LEU A 61 5.93 12.11 -1.65
C LEU A 61 5.34 12.79 -0.39
N PRO A 62 6.17 13.24 0.57
CA PRO A 62 5.68 13.95 1.75
C PRO A 62 4.84 15.17 1.36
N ALA A 63 3.65 15.27 1.95
CA ALA A 63 2.75 16.42 1.82
C ALA A 63 1.83 16.49 3.04
N ASP A 64 1.63 17.69 3.58
CA ASP A 64 0.66 17.98 4.64
C ASP A 64 0.02 19.35 4.36
N PRO A 65 -1.28 19.41 4.00
CA PRO A 65 -2.22 18.30 3.86
C PRO A 65 -1.90 17.39 2.65
N PRO A 66 -2.52 16.19 2.57
CA PRO A 66 -2.37 15.31 1.41
C PRO A 66 -2.78 15.99 0.09
N VAL A 67 -2.00 15.77 -0.97
CA VAL A 67 -2.22 16.37 -2.31
C VAL A 67 -2.17 15.31 -3.41
N VAL A 68 -2.63 15.66 -4.61
CA VAL A 68 -2.39 14.83 -5.80
C VAL A 68 -0.90 14.77 -6.08
N ASP A 69 -0.33 13.57 -6.13
CA ASP A 69 1.09 13.37 -6.40
C ASP A 69 1.39 13.59 -7.88
N LYS A 70 2.18 14.64 -8.15
CA LYS A 70 2.55 15.07 -9.50
C LYS A 70 3.56 14.14 -10.17
N THR A 71 4.23 13.27 -9.42
CA THR A 71 5.14 12.27 -9.98
C THR A 71 4.41 11.06 -10.57
N GLY A 72 3.10 10.96 -10.31
CA GLY A 72 2.25 9.90 -10.85
C GLY A 72 2.15 8.65 -9.97
N ARG A 73 2.76 8.65 -8.77
CA ARG A 73 2.62 7.57 -7.76
C ARG A 73 1.16 7.33 -7.40
N ARG A 74 0.80 6.06 -7.23
CA ARG A 74 -0.57 5.62 -6.94
C ARG A 74 -0.56 4.37 -6.07
N VAL A 75 -1.44 4.31 -5.08
CA VAL A 75 -1.51 3.19 -4.13
C VAL A 75 -2.91 2.59 -4.00
N LEU A 76 -2.96 1.27 -3.86
CA LEU A 76 -4.18 0.50 -3.57
C LEU A 76 -3.93 -0.41 -2.36
N TYR A 77 -4.88 -0.47 -1.44
CA TYR A 77 -4.81 -1.34 -0.26
C TYR A 77 -5.83 -2.47 -0.37
N VAL A 78 -5.39 -3.67 -0.04
CA VAL A 78 -6.19 -4.90 -0.15
C VAL A 78 -5.92 -5.75 1.09
N GLY A 79 -6.96 -6.28 1.72
CA GLY A 79 -6.86 -7.25 2.82
C GLY A 79 -7.15 -8.66 2.33
N GLU A 80 -6.61 -9.67 3.00
CA GLU A 80 -6.78 -11.08 2.64
C GLU A 80 -8.23 -11.58 2.67
N ASP A 81 -9.08 -10.88 3.43
CA ASP A 81 -10.50 -11.18 3.59
C ASP A 81 -11.32 -9.93 3.95
N LEU A 82 -12.65 -10.11 4.01
CA LEU A 82 -13.60 -9.05 4.37
C LEU A 82 -13.35 -8.51 5.78
N ALA A 83 -12.93 -9.36 6.71
CA ALA A 83 -12.75 -8.98 8.10
C ALA A 83 -11.57 -8.01 8.24
N THR A 84 -10.43 -8.39 7.67
CA THR A 84 -9.20 -7.61 7.66
C THR A 84 -9.42 -6.29 6.95
N SER A 85 -10.02 -6.31 5.76
CA SER A 85 -10.33 -5.11 4.98
C SER A 85 -11.30 -4.16 5.71
N ALA A 86 -12.32 -4.70 6.37
CA ALA A 86 -13.26 -3.88 7.11
C ALA A 86 -12.64 -3.29 8.39
N CYS A 87 -11.77 -4.02 9.08
CA CYS A 87 -11.04 -3.51 10.24
C CYS A 87 -10.09 -2.37 9.89
N GLU A 88 -9.44 -2.42 8.73
CA GLU A 88 -8.60 -1.30 8.26
C GLU A 88 -9.41 -0.02 8.03
N VAL A 89 -10.71 -0.13 7.69
CA VAL A 89 -11.58 1.02 7.42
C VAL A 89 -12.30 1.52 8.67
N PHE A 90 -12.78 0.61 9.52
CA PHE A 90 -13.66 0.96 10.65
C PHE A 90 -13.02 0.75 12.03
N GLY A 91 -11.86 0.09 12.10
CA GLY A 91 -11.23 -0.33 13.35
C GLY A 91 -10.83 0.84 14.24
N GLU A 92 -10.28 1.91 13.67
CA GLU A 92 -9.89 3.10 14.44
C GLU A 92 -11.09 3.82 15.08
N ALA A 93 -12.24 3.87 14.39
CA ALA A 93 -13.44 4.52 14.89
C ALA A 93 -14.23 3.65 15.88
N GLY A 94 -14.03 2.33 15.87
CA GLY A 94 -14.84 1.37 16.63
C GLY A 94 -16.32 1.30 16.18
N VAL A 95 -16.68 2.03 15.13
CA VAL A 95 -18.04 2.15 14.60
C VAL A 95 -17.99 2.12 13.07
N ALA A 96 -18.80 1.25 12.49
CA ALA A 96 -19.05 1.14 11.06
C ALA A 96 -20.45 1.69 10.74
N ALA A 97 -20.51 2.97 10.38
CA ALA A 97 -21.72 3.63 9.90
C ALA A 97 -21.86 3.42 8.38
N ILE A 98 -22.52 2.33 7.99
CA ILE A 98 -22.61 1.87 6.59
C ILE A 98 -23.68 2.66 5.84
N CYS A 99 -23.26 3.50 4.92
CA CYS A 99 -24.12 4.17 3.95
C CYS A 99 -24.13 3.45 2.59
N PRO A 100 -25.03 3.82 1.65
CA PRO A 100 -25.11 3.19 0.32
C PRO A 100 -23.84 3.29 -0.56
N ASN A 101 -22.90 4.18 -0.23
CA ASN A 101 -21.65 4.34 -0.98
C ASN A 101 -20.49 3.47 -0.48
N TYR A 102 -20.64 2.80 0.67
CA TYR A 102 -19.64 1.82 1.09
C TYR A 102 -19.79 0.52 0.30
N ARG A 103 -18.66 0.01 -0.18
CA ARG A 103 -18.60 -1.16 -1.05
C ARG A 103 -17.44 -2.08 -0.63
N VAL A 104 -17.54 -3.33 -1.04
CA VAL A 104 -16.44 -4.29 -1.03
C VAL A 104 -16.20 -4.76 -2.46
N ALA A 105 -14.95 -4.68 -2.91
CA ALA A 105 -14.52 -5.27 -4.17
C ALA A 105 -13.61 -6.46 -3.91
N ILE A 106 -13.86 -7.58 -4.59
CA ILE A 106 -12.93 -8.72 -4.64
C ILE A 106 -11.97 -8.46 -5.79
N ILE A 107 -10.68 -8.53 -5.50
CA ILE A 107 -9.62 -8.06 -6.38
C ILE A 107 -8.62 -9.19 -6.61
N ALA A 108 -8.14 -9.31 -7.84
CA ALA A 108 -7.13 -10.27 -8.22
C ALA A 108 -6.09 -9.61 -9.13
N PRO A 109 -4.85 -10.14 -9.15
CA PRO A 109 -3.86 -9.68 -10.12
C PRO A 109 -4.07 -10.45 -11.43
N THR A 110 -3.88 -9.79 -12.57
CA THR A 110 -3.92 -10.41 -13.90
C THR A 110 -2.58 -11.01 -14.30
N THR A 111 -1.50 -10.60 -13.63
CA THR A 111 -0.14 -11.14 -13.76
C THR A 111 0.44 -11.47 -12.39
N THR A 112 1.58 -12.16 -12.31
CA THR A 112 2.25 -12.37 -11.02
C THR A 112 2.90 -11.07 -10.55
N LEU A 113 2.42 -10.52 -9.44
CA LEU A 113 2.98 -9.32 -8.81
C LEU A 113 3.96 -9.69 -7.70
N ALA A 114 5.16 -9.12 -7.73
CA ALA A 114 6.19 -9.32 -6.72
C ALA A 114 6.14 -8.21 -5.67
N MET A 115 6.15 -8.57 -4.39
CA MET A 115 6.04 -7.63 -3.29
C MET A 115 7.15 -7.85 -2.28
N PHE A 116 7.58 -6.78 -1.62
CA PHE A 116 8.49 -6.92 -0.50
C PHE A 116 7.73 -7.51 0.68
N ASP A 117 8.20 -8.67 1.15
CA ASP A 117 7.48 -9.47 2.13
C ASP A 117 7.81 -9.05 3.56
N LEU A 118 7.18 -7.99 4.07
CA LEU A 118 7.32 -7.57 5.47
C LEU A 118 6.64 -8.51 6.46
N ALA A 119 5.68 -9.34 6.02
CA ALA A 119 5.05 -10.34 6.87
C ALA A 119 5.99 -11.51 7.20
N ALA A 120 6.99 -11.78 6.34
CA ALA A 120 7.99 -12.81 6.61
C ALA A 120 8.85 -12.50 7.83
N LYS A 121 9.12 -13.54 8.62
CA LYS A 121 9.99 -13.46 9.80
C LYS A 121 11.36 -12.88 9.42
N GLY A 122 11.74 -11.80 10.09
CA GLY A 122 13.04 -11.15 9.92
C GLY A 122 13.18 -10.31 8.64
N ALA A 123 12.10 -10.09 7.88
CA ALA A 123 12.17 -9.26 6.67
C ALA A 123 12.45 -7.79 6.98
N ALA A 124 11.81 -7.23 8.00
CA ALA A 124 12.11 -5.87 8.48
C ALA A 124 13.60 -5.75 8.89
N LEU A 125 14.11 -6.72 9.66
CA LEU A 125 15.53 -6.75 10.07
C LEU A 125 16.48 -6.82 8.88
N ALA A 126 16.10 -7.52 7.81
CA ALA A 126 16.92 -7.66 6.60
C ALA A 126 17.16 -6.33 5.86
N ILE A 127 16.30 -5.33 6.06
CA ILE A 127 16.47 -3.97 5.54
C ILE A 127 16.87 -2.96 6.63
N GLY A 128 17.31 -3.44 7.80
CA GLY A 128 17.73 -2.60 8.92
C GLY A 128 16.59 -2.00 9.76
N ALA A 129 15.34 -2.43 9.54
CA ALA A 129 14.18 -1.99 10.33
C ALA A 129 13.93 -2.89 11.55
N LEU A 130 13.15 -2.39 12.51
CA LEU A 130 12.63 -3.21 13.61
C LEU A 130 11.41 -4.02 13.16
N PRO A 131 11.14 -5.20 13.77
CA PRO A 131 9.98 -6.03 13.44
C PRO A 131 8.64 -5.27 13.42
N ALA A 132 8.49 -4.29 14.34
CA ALA A 132 7.31 -3.45 14.46
C ALA A 132 6.94 -2.66 13.18
N LEU A 133 7.87 -2.51 12.22
CA LEU A 133 7.54 -2.00 10.90
C LEU A 133 6.43 -2.84 10.24
N GLY A 134 6.53 -4.17 10.30
CA GLY A 134 5.66 -5.10 9.57
C GLY A 134 4.32 -5.44 10.23
N ASP A 135 4.22 -5.33 11.56
CA ASP A 135 3.03 -5.72 12.33
C ASP A 135 2.65 -4.78 13.51
N GLY A 136 3.48 -3.76 13.80
CA GLY A 136 3.29 -2.87 14.95
C GLY A 136 2.53 -1.58 14.64
N ASN A 137 2.02 -0.90 15.66
CA ASN A 137 1.30 0.38 15.54
C ASN A 137 2.25 1.60 15.46
N GLU A 138 3.20 1.54 14.52
CA GLU A 138 4.14 2.63 14.25
C GLU A 138 3.48 3.86 13.62
N ALA A 139 4.09 5.03 13.83
CA ALA A 139 3.59 6.29 13.29
C ALA A 139 3.46 6.25 11.76
N ARG A 140 2.35 6.78 11.22
CA ARG A 140 2.08 6.81 9.78
C ARG A 140 3.22 7.49 9.01
N SER A 141 3.68 8.65 9.48
CA SER A 141 4.79 9.39 8.88
C SER A 141 6.07 8.55 8.75
N LEU A 142 6.32 7.65 9.70
CA LEU A 142 7.49 6.77 9.71
C LEU A 142 7.32 5.60 8.76
N THR A 143 6.19 4.90 8.80
CA THR A 143 5.90 3.80 7.86
C THR A 143 5.88 4.26 6.40
N GLN A 144 5.48 5.51 6.15
CA GLN A 144 5.54 6.16 4.83
C GLN A 144 6.97 6.47 4.37
N GLN A 145 7.86 6.87 5.29
CA GLN A 145 9.29 7.00 4.98
C GLN A 145 9.89 5.66 4.54
N TRP A 146 9.59 4.60 5.28
CA TRP A 146 10.01 3.24 4.91
C TRP A 146 9.41 2.78 3.58
N ALA A 147 8.15 3.08 3.31
CA ALA A 147 7.50 2.81 2.02
C ALA A 147 8.28 3.42 0.85
N ARG A 148 8.63 4.70 0.98
CA ARG A 148 9.40 5.44 -0.04
C ARG A 148 10.81 4.87 -0.22
N ALA A 149 11.48 4.48 0.87
CA ALA A 149 12.81 3.88 0.80
C ALA A 149 12.77 2.51 0.10
N ILE A 150 11.79 1.65 0.44
CA ILE A 150 11.58 0.36 -0.23
C ILE A 150 11.26 0.55 -1.72
N TYR A 151 10.37 1.50 -2.04
CA TYR A 151 10.02 1.86 -3.41
C TYR A 151 11.22 2.40 -4.21
N LYS A 152 12.08 3.22 -3.60
CA LYS A 152 13.26 3.80 -4.24
C LYS A 152 14.34 2.74 -4.48
N ASP A 153 14.71 2.01 -3.45
CA ASP A 153 15.92 1.17 -3.47
C ASP A 153 15.67 -0.24 -3.97
N GLN A 154 14.39 -0.63 -4.06
CA GLN A 154 13.93 -1.91 -4.58
C GLN A 154 14.77 -3.05 -3.96
N PRO A 155 14.81 -3.18 -2.62
CA PRO A 155 15.81 -3.99 -1.92
C PRO A 155 15.72 -5.48 -2.25
N ALA A 156 14.57 -5.94 -2.74
CA ALA A 156 14.34 -7.30 -3.20
C ALA A 156 14.40 -7.50 -4.73
N GLY A 157 14.69 -6.43 -5.49
CA GLY A 157 14.82 -6.44 -6.95
C GLY A 157 13.94 -5.39 -7.64
N PRO A 158 14.24 -5.01 -8.89
CA PRO A 158 13.63 -3.86 -9.61
C PRO A 158 12.15 -4.00 -9.99
N GLY A 159 11.46 -5.05 -9.54
CA GLY A 159 10.07 -5.36 -9.91
C GLY A 159 9.13 -5.44 -8.72
N ILE A 160 9.48 -4.83 -7.58
CA ILE A 160 8.58 -4.81 -6.43
C ILE A 160 7.47 -3.80 -6.68
N THR A 161 6.24 -4.30 -6.77
CA THR A 161 5.01 -3.55 -7.01
C THR A 161 4.22 -3.32 -5.74
N GLY A 162 4.85 -3.46 -4.57
CA GLY A 162 4.18 -3.24 -3.30
C GLY A 162 4.84 -3.87 -2.08
N ILE A 163 4.11 -3.83 -0.97
CA ILE A 163 4.47 -4.46 0.29
C ILE A 163 3.38 -5.45 0.68
N HIS A 164 3.79 -6.66 1.06
CA HIS A 164 2.97 -7.63 1.79
C HIS A 164 3.27 -7.50 3.29
N TYR A 165 2.26 -7.26 4.12
CA TYR A 165 2.41 -6.97 5.55
C TYR A 165 1.24 -7.52 6.37
N ARG A 166 1.32 -7.42 7.71
CA ARG A 166 0.20 -7.79 8.60
C ARG A 166 -0.57 -6.56 9.05
N SER A 167 -1.89 -6.61 8.93
CA SER A 167 -2.82 -5.60 9.45
C SER A 167 -2.58 -5.35 10.94
N GLY A 168 -2.46 -4.07 11.30
CA GLY A 168 -2.31 -3.66 12.70
C GLY A 168 -3.58 -3.85 13.54
N TYR A 169 -4.74 -4.04 12.91
CA TYR A 169 -6.04 -4.15 13.59
C TYR A 169 -6.53 -5.59 13.77
N ASN A 170 -6.22 -6.48 12.82
CA ASN A 170 -6.72 -7.86 12.83
C ASN A 170 -5.60 -8.91 12.71
N SER A 171 -4.34 -8.50 12.57
CA SER A 171 -3.19 -9.38 12.29
C SER A 171 -3.31 -10.22 11.01
N GLY A 172 -4.35 -10.00 10.20
CA GLY A 172 -4.53 -10.63 8.91
C GLY A 172 -3.58 -10.07 7.85
N GLU A 173 -3.39 -10.80 6.76
CA GLU A 173 -2.50 -10.38 5.68
C GLU A 173 -3.09 -9.20 4.89
N SER A 174 -2.22 -8.29 4.46
CA SER A 174 -2.58 -7.06 3.76
C SER A 174 -1.52 -6.68 2.73
N LEU A 175 -1.97 -6.03 1.66
CA LEU A 175 -1.15 -5.58 0.55
C LEU A 175 -1.26 -4.07 0.42
N ALA A 176 -0.13 -3.40 0.25
CA ALA A 176 -0.03 -2.05 -0.27
C ALA A 176 0.55 -2.15 -1.68
N LEU A 177 -0.30 -2.06 -2.70
CA LEU A 177 0.06 -2.16 -4.11
C LEU A 177 0.46 -0.79 -4.64
N TRP A 178 1.53 -0.73 -5.42
CA TRP A 178 2.10 0.50 -5.96
C TRP A 178 2.21 0.43 -7.48
N ASP A 179 1.61 1.42 -8.15
CA ASP A 179 1.83 1.71 -9.57
C ASP A 179 1.58 0.54 -10.55
N CYS A 180 0.80 -0.47 -10.14
CA CYS A 180 0.45 -1.66 -10.93
C CYS A 180 -1.04 -1.71 -11.29
N ASP A 181 -1.65 -0.55 -11.54
CA ASP A 181 -3.09 -0.43 -11.81
C ASP A 181 -3.56 -1.21 -13.05
N ALA A 182 -2.69 -1.41 -14.04
CA ALA A 182 -2.98 -2.21 -15.23
C ALA A 182 -2.99 -3.73 -14.97
N ASP A 183 -2.40 -4.18 -13.85
CA ASP A 183 -2.20 -5.60 -13.53
C ASP A 183 -3.20 -6.12 -12.49
N VAL A 184 -4.26 -5.37 -12.22
CA VAL A 184 -5.23 -5.66 -11.16
C VAL A 184 -6.66 -5.49 -11.68
N GLU A 185 -7.52 -6.45 -11.36
CA GLU A 185 -8.92 -6.44 -11.80
C GLU A 185 -9.90 -6.74 -10.67
N VAL A 186 -11.15 -6.31 -10.85
CA VAL A 186 -12.27 -6.79 -10.03
C VAL A 186 -12.65 -8.18 -10.53
N VAL A 187 -12.61 -9.16 -9.64
CA VAL A 187 -12.98 -10.54 -9.94
C VAL A 187 -14.44 -10.60 -10.37
N ARG A 188 -14.75 -11.38 -11.40
CA ARG A 188 -16.12 -11.62 -11.87
C ARG A 188 -16.71 -12.88 -11.24
N ASP A 189 -18.01 -12.90 -10.99
CA ASP A 189 -18.73 -14.10 -10.57
C ASP A 189 -18.97 -15.07 -11.75
N GLY A 190 -19.58 -16.23 -11.48
CA GLY A 190 -19.87 -17.23 -12.51
C GLY A 190 -20.84 -16.75 -13.61
N GLY A 191 -21.57 -15.64 -13.38
CA GLY A 191 -22.41 -14.98 -14.37
C GLY A 191 -21.69 -13.83 -15.11
N GLY A 192 -20.39 -13.62 -14.84
CA GLY A 192 -19.60 -12.54 -15.44
C GLY A 192 -19.78 -11.17 -14.78
N HIS A 193 -20.54 -11.06 -13.69
CA HIS A 193 -20.75 -9.78 -13.02
C HIS A 193 -19.55 -9.43 -12.13
N PRO A 194 -19.10 -8.17 -12.13
CA PRO A 194 -18.01 -7.74 -11.26
C PRO A 194 -18.41 -7.89 -9.79
N GLN A 195 -17.54 -8.49 -8.98
CA GLN A 195 -17.71 -8.62 -7.53
C GLN A 195 -17.27 -7.33 -6.81
N ASP A 196 -17.90 -6.23 -7.20
CA ASP A 196 -17.86 -4.96 -6.49
C ASP A 196 -19.27 -4.71 -5.96
N ILE A 197 -19.48 -4.95 -4.67
CA ILE A 197 -20.80 -5.12 -4.05
C ILE A 197 -20.99 -4.09 -2.94
N ALA A 198 -22.18 -3.51 -2.83
CA ALA A 198 -22.48 -2.59 -1.74
C ALA A 198 -22.42 -3.32 -0.38
N LEU A 199 -21.88 -2.68 0.66
CA LEU A 199 -21.78 -3.32 1.98
C LEU A 199 -23.15 -3.54 2.64
N ASN A 200 -24.17 -2.78 2.24
CA ASN A 200 -25.56 -2.96 2.69
C ASN A 200 -26.33 -4.01 1.86
N ASP A 201 -25.69 -4.66 0.88
CA ASP A 201 -26.29 -5.77 0.13
C ASP A 201 -26.66 -6.91 1.10
N PRO A 202 -27.87 -7.48 1.02
CA PRO A 202 -28.32 -8.57 1.91
C PRO A 202 -27.39 -9.79 1.94
N ARG A 203 -26.59 -10.01 0.89
CA ARG A 203 -25.62 -11.12 0.80
C ARG A 203 -24.32 -10.84 1.58
N ILE A 204 -24.02 -9.57 1.85
CA ILE A 204 -22.77 -9.10 2.48
C ILE A 204 -23.01 -8.62 3.91
N LEU A 205 -24.03 -7.80 4.13
CA LEU A 205 -24.26 -7.11 5.41
C LEU A 205 -24.32 -8.06 6.62
N PRO A 206 -25.04 -9.20 6.59
CA PRO A 206 -25.07 -10.12 7.74
C PRO A 206 -23.69 -10.71 8.06
N ARG A 207 -22.88 -11.00 7.03
CA ARG A 207 -21.52 -11.53 7.21
C ARG A 207 -20.62 -10.46 7.82
N LEU A 208 -20.67 -9.24 7.29
CA LEU A 208 -19.95 -8.09 7.84
C LEU A 208 -20.33 -7.85 9.32
N GLN A 209 -21.62 -7.96 9.66
CA GLN A 209 -22.12 -7.85 11.02
C GLN A 209 -21.48 -8.84 11.99
N VAL A 210 -21.42 -10.11 11.62
CA VAL A 210 -20.76 -11.12 12.44
C VAL A 210 -19.27 -10.81 12.60
N LEU A 211 -18.58 -10.44 11.52
CA LEU A 211 -17.13 -10.20 11.53
C LEU A 211 -16.72 -9.01 12.40
N LEU A 212 -17.45 -7.89 12.31
CA LEU A 212 -17.13 -6.67 13.05
C LEU A 212 -17.57 -6.74 14.53
N ARG A 213 -18.72 -7.36 14.84
CA ARG A 213 -19.15 -7.56 16.24
C ARG A 213 -18.17 -8.40 17.06
N ARG A 214 -17.61 -9.45 16.46
CA ARG A 214 -16.55 -10.27 17.08
C ARG A 214 -15.30 -9.47 17.45
N ARG A 215 -15.14 -8.28 16.85
CA ARG A 215 -14.01 -7.37 17.04
C ARG A 215 -14.42 -6.09 17.76
N GLN A 216 -15.58 -6.11 18.41
CA GLN A 216 -16.12 -4.98 19.18
C GLN A 216 -16.35 -3.71 18.36
N ILE A 217 -16.49 -3.85 17.04
CA ILE A 217 -16.86 -2.74 16.15
C ILE A 217 -18.39 -2.75 16.01
N SER A 218 -19.01 -1.66 16.44
CA SER A 218 -20.46 -1.48 16.33
C SER A 218 -20.84 -1.20 14.88
N ILE A 219 -21.97 -1.75 14.41
CA ILE A 219 -22.45 -1.48 13.05
C ILE A 219 -23.83 -0.86 13.10
N THR A 220 -24.00 0.18 12.29
CA THR A 220 -25.30 0.76 11.98
C THR A 220 -25.37 1.08 10.50
N THR A 221 -26.57 1.06 9.93
CA THR A 221 -26.81 1.58 8.57
C THR A 221 -27.29 3.01 8.66
N VAL A 222 -26.73 3.89 7.83
CA VAL A 222 -27.06 5.32 7.82
C VAL A 222 -27.37 5.79 6.40
N THR A 223 -28.04 6.91 6.28
CA THR A 223 -28.25 7.56 4.98
C THR A 223 -26.96 8.25 4.50
N SER A 224 -26.92 8.60 3.20
CA SER A 224 -25.79 9.37 2.65
C SER A 224 -25.63 10.75 3.29
N SER A 225 -26.74 11.38 3.71
CA SER A 225 -26.71 12.69 4.40
C SER A 225 -26.17 12.61 5.83
N GLU A 226 -26.23 11.44 6.47
CA GLU A 226 -25.69 11.20 7.81
C GLU A 226 -24.23 10.72 7.79
N CYS A 227 -23.78 10.17 6.66
CA CYS A 227 -22.45 9.60 6.49
C CYS A 227 -21.35 10.67 6.50
N GLY A 228 -20.34 10.50 7.36
CA GLY A 228 -19.19 11.41 7.46
C GLY A 228 -18.35 11.48 6.19
N GLU A 229 -18.15 10.37 5.48
CA GLU A 229 -17.39 10.35 4.21
C GLU A 229 -18.16 11.05 3.09
N CYS A 230 -19.47 10.82 2.96
CA CYS A 230 -20.31 11.57 2.02
C CYS A 230 -20.27 13.09 2.27
N LYS A 231 -20.29 13.51 3.55
CA LYS A 231 -20.18 14.93 3.92
C LYS A 231 -18.82 15.51 3.52
N LYS A 232 -17.72 14.78 3.75
CA LYS A 232 -16.38 15.21 3.33
C LYS A 232 -16.28 15.40 1.81
N GLU A 233 -16.85 14.48 1.04
CA GLU A 233 -16.88 14.57 -0.43
C GLU A 233 -17.73 15.76 -0.91
N ALA A 234 -18.86 16.04 -0.25
CA ALA A 234 -19.72 17.20 -0.58
C ALA A 234 -19.08 18.55 -0.21
N LEU A 235 -18.24 18.59 0.83
CA LEU A 235 -17.55 19.78 1.31
C LEU A 235 -16.20 20.04 0.59
N ALA A 236 -15.70 19.07 -0.19
CA ALA A 236 -14.47 19.25 -0.94
C ALA A 236 -14.65 20.39 -1.96
N PRO A 237 -13.85 21.48 -1.90
CA PRO A 237 -14.07 22.64 -2.74
C PRO A 237 -14.01 22.27 -4.23
N TRP A 238 -14.88 22.90 -5.01
CA TRP A 238 -14.93 22.85 -6.47
C TRP A 238 -13.62 23.40 -7.11
N GLN A 239 -12.52 22.66 -7.01
CA GLN A 239 -11.21 23.07 -7.54
C GLN A 239 -11.01 22.77 -9.04
N HIS A 240 -12.10 22.77 -9.82
CA HIS A 240 -12.01 22.89 -11.28
C HIS A 240 -13.00 23.95 -11.76
N ARG A 241 -12.62 25.22 -11.61
CA ARG A 241 -13.05 26.22 -12.58
C ARG A 241 -12.32 25.84 -13.87
N LEU A 242 -13.07 25.30 -14.83
CA LEU A 242 -12.66 25.21 -16.23
C LEU A 242 -12.01 26.54 -16.59
N VAL A 243 -10.73 26.51 -16.95
CA VAL A 243 -10.16 27.58 -17.77
C VAL A 243 -10.80 27.35 -19.14
N PRO A 244 -11.66 28.25 -19.66
CA PRO A 244 -12.13 28.13 -21.02
C PRO A 244 -10.91 28.18 -21.93
N CYS A 245 -10.76 27.14 -22.74
CA CYS A 245 -9.78 27.08 -23.80
C CYS A 245 -10.29 27.94 -24.95
N ASP A 246 -10.25 29.27 -24.80
CA ASP A 246 -10.55 30.25 -25.85
C ASP A 246 -9.78 31.55 -25.57
N ALA A 247 -8.47 31.52 -25.77
CA ALA A 247 -7.64 32.72 -25.92
C ALA A 247 -6.30 32.38 -26.59
N LEU A 248 -6.35 31.70 -27.74
CA LEU A 248 -5.21 31.65 -28.67
C LEU A 248 -5.72 31.75 -30.10
N ALA A 249 -6.25 32.93 -30.43
CA ALA A 249 -6.25 33.40 -31.80
C ALA A 249 -6.04 34.92 -31.77
N GLU A 250 -5.14 35.37 -32.64
CA GLU A 250 -4.87 36.75 -33.04
C GLU A 250 -3.86 37.55 -32.21
N GLY A 251 -2.75 37.92 -32.87
CA GLY A 251 -2.13 39.21 -32.59
C GLY A 251 -0.60 39.28 -32.56
N ARG A 252 0.04 39.12 -33.73
CA ARG A 252 1.31 39.77 -34.15
C ARG A 252 2.49 39.86 -33.15
N ALA A 253 3.56 39.17 -33.51
CA ALA A 253 4.91 39.50 -33.05
C ALA A 253 5.37 40.89 -33.55
N PRO A 254 5.93 41.76 -32.70
CA PRO A 254 6.71 42.90 -33.14
C PRO A 254 8.17 42.49 -33.45
N PRO A 255 8.87 43.23 -34.32
CA PRO A 255 10.18 42.84 -34.85
C PRO A 255 11.30 43.03 -33.83
N ALA A 256 12.33 42.18 -33.98
CA ALA A 256 13.59 42.24 -33.24
C ALA A 256 14.40 43.51 -33.56
N PRO A 257 15.15 44.07 -32.60
CA PRO A 257 16.26 44.97 -32.91
C PRO A 257 17.59 44.21 -33.02
N ALA A 258 18.42 44.73 -33.91
CA ALA A 258 19.68 44.20 -34.38
C ALA A 258 20.88 44.39 -33.43
N HIS A 259 21.85 43.48 -33.57
CA HIS A 259 23.31 43.56 -33.42
C HIS A 259 23.97 44.56 -32.44
N ALA A 260 24.76 44.00 -31.52
CA ALA A 260 26.20 44.32 -31.26
C ALA A 260 26.72 43.21 -30.31
N GLY A 261 27.73 42.40 -30.64
CA GLY A 261 29.14 42.78 -30.78
C GLY A 261 29.87 42.43 -29.47
N GLY A 262 30.78 41.44 -29.48
CA GLY A 262 31.59 41.16 -28.28
C GLY A 262 32.29 39.81 -28.25
N THR A 263 33.48 39.76 -28.84
CA THR A 263 34.45 38.65 -28.85
C THR A 263 35.19 38.43 -27.52
N ARG A 264 35.52 37.16 -27.19
CA ARG A 264 36.89 36.60 -26.89
C ARG A 264 36.96 35.58 -25.72
N ARG A 265 37.65 34.47 -26.05
CA ARG A 265 38.72 33.72 -25.32
C ARG A 265 38.40 33.12 -23.94
N SER A 266 38.39 31.80 -23.78
CA SER A 266 39.49 30.80 -23.72
C SER A 266 40.18 30.68 -22.35
N ASN A 267 40.10 29.48 -21.76
CA ASN A 267 41.15 28.69 -21.08
C ASN A 267 40.47 27.77 -20.05
N ASP A 268 40.44 26.43 -20.19
CA ASP A 268 41.52 25.44 -20.05
C ASP A 268 42.14 25.31 -18.65
N CYS A 269 42.13 24.06 -18.13
CA CYS A 269 42.94 23.40 -17.07
C CYS A 269 42.04 22.34 -16.37
N ARG A 270 42.07 21.03 -16.69
CA ARG A 270 43.11 20.00 -16.44
C ARG A 270 43.73 20.04 -15.04
N SER A 271 43.41 19.06 -14.18
CA SER A 271 44.25 17.91 -13.77
C SER A 271 43.62 17.26 -12.51
N GLU A 272 43.38 15.94 -12.36
CA GLU A 272 44.23 14.73 -12.41
C GLU A 272 44.78 14.31 -11.03
N VAL A 273 44.77 12.99 -10.78
CA VAL A 273 45.59 12.20 -9.80
C VAL A 273 45.06 12.08 -8.35
N ASP A 274 45.13 10.98 -7.59
CA ASP A 274 45.26 9.49 -7.70
C ASP A 274 45.46 8.96 -6.24
N LYS A 275 45.31 7.64 -6.03
CA LYS A 275 45.83 6.77 -4.92
C LYS A 275 45.02 6.71 -3.61
N SER A 276 44.40 5.58 -3.25
CA SER A 276 44.96 4.25 -2.86
C SER A 276 45.71 4.27 -1.53
N THR A 277 45.15 3.62 -0.48
CA THR A 277 45.77 2.52 0.30
C THR A 277 44.92 2.09 1.51
N HIS A 278 44.57 0.80 1.56
CA HIS A 278 44.24 -0.04 2.74
C HIS A 278 45.52 -0.83 3.14
N PRO A 279 45.54 -1.75 4.14
CA PRO A 279 44.99 -1.84 5.52
C PRO A 279 46.12 -2.24 6.54
N PRO A 280 45.86 -2.79 7.76
CA PRO A 280 45.67 -4.26 7.98
C PRO A 280 44.62 -4.61 9.08
N VAL A 281 43.81 -5.68 8.98
CA VAL A 281 43.98 -7.11 9.38
C VAL A 281 44.34 -7.37 10.85
N THR A 282 43.52 -8.21 11.50
CA THR A 282 43.76 -9.28 12.54
C THR A 282 42.55 -9.30 13.51
N CYS A 283 42.04 -10.37 14.11
CA CYS A 283 42.08 -11.84 13.98
C CYS A 283 40.86 -12.37 14.77
N ASP A 284 40.27 -13.48 14.33
CA ASP A 284 39.34 -14.33 15.13
C ASP A 284 40.05 -14.95 16.34
N PRO A 285 39.28 -15.38 17.37
CA PRO A 285 39.15 -16.83 17.55
C PRO A 285 37.70 -17.28 17.87
N GLY A 286 37.35 -18.45 17.35
CA GLY A 286 36.11 -19.19 17.68
C GLY A 286 36.17 -19.92 19.04
N PRO A 287 35.54 -21.11 19.15
CA PRO A 287 34.15 -21.21 19.59
C PRO A 287 34.01 -21.93 20.94
N THR A 288 32.93 -21.64 21.67
CA THR A 288 32.49 -22.45 22.84
C THR A 288 31.03 -22.85 22.68
N GLY A 289 30.78 -24.16 22.64
CA GLY A 289 29.46 -24.75 22.60
C GLY A 289 28.81 -24.87 23.99
N SER A 290 27.48 -25.07 23.98
CA SER A 290 26.65 -25.76 24.99
C SER A 290 25.19 -25.57 24.56
N ARG A 291 24.54 -26.59 23.98
CA ARG A 291 23.63 -27.58 24.60
C ARG A 291 22.46 -27.02 25.43
N ASN A 292 21.30 -27.64 25.12
CA ASN A 292 20.04 -27.73 25.85
C ASN A 292 19.10 -26.51 25.85
N SER A 293 17.94 -26.65 25.21
CA SER A 293 16.75 -27.20 25.90
C SER A 293 15.52 -27.20 25.00
N SER A 294 14.89 -28.37 24.95
CA SER A 294 13.56 -28.66 24.45
C SER A 294 12.47 -27.84 25.16
N ALA A 295 11.53 -27.28 24.41
CA ALA A 295 10.19 -26.95 24.91
C ALA A 295 9.15 -27.05 23.77
N ASN A 296 8.42 -28.16 23.84
CA ASN A 296 7.06 -28.42 23.37
C ASN A 296 6.28 -27.20 22.86
N ARG A 297 5.78 -27.28 21.62
CA ARG A 297 4.53 -26.62 21.21
C ARG A 297 3.64 -27.62 20.47
N PRO A 298 2.33 -27.63 20.74
CA PRO A 298 1.42 -28.65 20.21
C PRO A 298 1.14 -28.43 18.72
N ARG A 299 1.14 -29.54 17.98
CA ARG A 299 0.61 -29.64 16.62
C ARG A 299 -0.91 -29.50 16.69
N TYR A 300 -1.48 -28.46 16.09
CA TYR A 300 -2.90 -28.48 15.72
C TYR A 300 -3.03 -29.30 14.44
N LEU A 301 -3.53 -30.53 14.60
CA LEU A 301 -4.03 -31.36 13.51
C LEU A 301 -5.37 -30.78 13.06
N HIS A 302 -5.44 -30.34 11.80
CA HIS A 302 -6.70 -30.08 11.12
C HIS A 302 -7.35 -31.42 10.74
N THR A 303 -8.43 -31.77 11.43
CA THR A 303 -9.36 -32.84 11.02
C THR A 303 -10.31 -32.29 9.94
N PRO A 304 -10.55 -33.01 8.83
CA PRO A 304 -11.56 -32.62 7.84
C PRO A 304 -12.96 -33.01 8.35
N MET A 305 -13.90 -32.07 8.30
CA MET A 305 -15.33 -32.34 8.49
C MET A 305 -15.92 -32.91 7.20
N VAL A 306 -16.28 -34.19 7.28
CA VAL A 306 -17.16 -34.91 6.37
C VAL A 306 -18.60 -34.40 6.54
N GLY A 307 -19.37 -34.46 5.45
CA GLY A 307 -20.60 -33.71 5.25
C GLY A 307 -21.84 -34.20 5.99
N TYR A 308 -22.92 -33.45 5.76
CA TYR A 308 -24.29 -33.91 5.95
C TYR A 308 -25.12 -33.47 4.74
N ALA A 309 -25.62 -34.48 4.04
CA ALA A 309 -26.76 -34.39 3.15
C ALA A 309 -28.02 -34.78 3.95
N ALA A 310 -29.12 -34.06 3.74
CA ALA A 310 -30.50 -34.53 3.90
C ALA A 310 -31.40 -33.49 3.21
N ARG A 311 -32.02 -33.87 2.10
CA ARG A 311 -33.45 -34.24 1.93
C ARG A 311 -34.30 -33.05 1.53
#